data_AF-A0A3C1KTI3-F1
#
_entry.id   AF-A0A3C1KTI3-F1
#
_cell.length_a   1.000
_cell.length_b   1.000
_cell.length_c   1.000
_cell.angle_alpha   90.00
_cell.angle_beta   90.00
_cell.angle_gamma   90.00
#
_symmetry.space_group_name_H-M   'P 1'
#
loop_
_entity.id
_entity.type
_entity.pdbx_description
1 polymer ?
#
loop_
_entity_poly.entity_id
_entity_poly.type
_entity_poly.pdbx_seq_one_letter_code
_entity_poly.pdbx_strand_id
1 'polypeptide(L)' 'MLASKRSVDLTQTLRADLVAGLTTAVMLVPQGMAYAMLAGLPPVVGLYASMLPLVLYA' A
#
# COMPACT_ATOMS: atom_id res chain seq x y z
N MET A 1 10.93 6.61 -31.77
CA MET A 1 10.32 6.11 -30.51
C MET A 1 11.23 5.02 -29.95
N LEU A 2 12.49 5.40 -29.72
CA LEU A 2 13.60 4.48 -29.55
C LEU A 2 13.94 4.39 -28.07
N ALA A 3 14.02 3.15 -27.59
CA ALA A 3 14.88 2.73 -26.50
C ALA A 3 14.87 3.66 -25.28
N SER A 4 13.99 3.35 -24.33
CA SER A 4 14.16 3.70 -22.92
C SER A 4 15.43 3.02 -22.39
N LYS A 5 16.58 3.52 -22.84
CA LYS A 5 17.90 3.33 -22.25
C LYS A 5 17.84 4.01 -20.89
N ARG A 6 17.39 3.27 -19.88
CA ARG A 6 17.67 3.64 -18.50
C ARG A 6 18.16 2.38 -17.83
N SER A 7 19.48 2.34 -17.65
CA SER A 7 20.17 1.51 -16.68
C SER A 7 19.31 1.51 -15.42
N VAL A 8 18.52 0.45 -15.23
CA VAL A 8 17.70 0.29 -14.04
C VAL A 8 18.70 0.06 -12.95
N ASP A 9 19.00 1.10 -12.19
CA ASP A 9 19.93 1.03 -11.08
C ASP A 9 19.20 0.27 -9.97
N LEU A 10 19.24 -1.07 -10.06
CA LEU A 10 18.40 -1.99 -9.29
C LEU A 10 18.45 -1.67 -7.80
N THR A 11 19.63 -1.32 -7.28
CA THR A 11 19.84 -0.98 -5.88
C THR A 11 19.14 0.32 -5.48
N GLN A 12 19.14 1.33 -6.36
CA GLN A 12 18.46 2.60 -6.11
C GLN A 12 16.94 2.44 -6.24
N THR A 13 16.47 1.68 -7.23
CA THR A 13 15.04 1.35 -7.40
C THR A 13 14.53 0.55 -6.21
N LEU A 14 15.26 -0.46 -5.74
CA LEU A 14 14.86 -1.25 -4.56
C LEU A 14 14.76 -0.40 -3.29
N ARG A 15 15.69 0.54 -3.07
CA ARG A 15 15.60 1.47 -1.93
C ARG A 15 14.42 2.42 -2.07
N ALA A 16 14.18 2.94 -3.27
CA ALA A 16 13.05 3.81 -3.55
C ALA A 16 11.69 3.07 -3.38
N ASP A 17 11.59 1.84 -3.89
CA ASP A 17 10.42 0.98 -3.78
C ASP A 17 10.15 0.57 -2.35
N LEU A 18 11.18 0.29 -1.55
CA LEU A 18 11.02 0.02 -0.12
C LEU A 18 10.44 1.21 0.64
N VAL A 19 10.95 2.41 0.38
CA VAL A 19 10.43 3.63 1.02
C VAL A 19 9.00 3.93 0.54
N ALA A 20 8.73 3.78 -0.75
CA ALA A 20 7.40 3.96 -1.32
C ALA A 20 6.39 2.94 -0.73
N GLY A 21 6.77 1.66 -0.68
CA GLY A 21 5.95 0.59 -0.11
C GLY A 21 5.70 0.76 1.39
N LEU A 22 6.70 1.21 2.16
CA LEU A 22 6.50 1.52 3.57
C LEU A 22 5.56 2.71 3.77
N THR A 23 5.71 3.75 2.96
CA THR A 23 4.86 4.95 3.04
C THR A 23 3.41 4.63 2.69
N THR A 24 3.18 3.84 1.64
CA THR A 24 1.83 3.41 1.26
C THR A 24 1.22 2.48 2.30
N ALA A 25 1.99 1.56 2.89
CA ALA A 25 1.54 0.69 3.97
C ALA A 25 1.01 1.47 5.19
N VAL A 26 1.74 2.53 5.59
CA VAL A 26 1.30 3.39 6.71
C VAL A 26 0.02 4.14 6.35
N MET A 27 -0.12 4.60 5.11
CA MET A 27 -1.31 5.35 4.66
C MET A 27 -2.57 4.49 4.56
N LEU A 28 -2.45 3.18 4.35
CA LEU A 28 -3.60 2.26 4.28
C LEU A 28 -4.37 2.17 5.61
N VAL A 29 -3.72 2.41 6.74
CA VAL A 29 -4.34 2.38 8.08
C VAL A 29 -5.43 3.45 8.22
N PRO A 30 -5.13 4.76 8.13
CA PRO A 30 -6.16 5.79 8.21
C PRO A 30 -7.16 5.71 7.04
N GLN A 31 -6.72 5.30 5.84
CA GLN A 31 -7.61 5.14 4.69
C GLN A 31 -8.67 4.05 4.92
N GLY A 32 -8.28 2.89 5.46
CA GLY A 32 -9.22 1.82 5.82
C GLY A 32 -10.20 2.23 6.92
N MET A 33 -9.72 2.96 7.93
CA MET A 33 -10.58 3.52 8.99
C MET A 33 -11.61 4.50 8.43
N ALA A 34 -11.20 5.39 7.51
CA ALA A 34 -12.10 6.34 6.86
C ALA A 34 -13.20 5.63 6.06
N TYR A 35 -12.86 4.57 5.30
CA TYR A 35 -13.86 3.79 4.58
C TYR A 35 -14.83 3.04 5.51
N ALA A 36 -14.36 2.49 6.63
CA ALA A 36 -15.23 1.87 7.62
C ALA A 36 -16.20 2.89 8.24
N MET A 37 -15.72 4.09 8.55
CA MET A 37 -16.56 5.17 9.06
C MET A 37 -17.61 5.62 8.04
N LEU A 38 -17.25 5.73 6.76
CA LEU A 38 -18.21 6.03 5.68
C LEU A 38 -19.28 4.94 5.53
N ALA A 39 -18.94 3.68 5.79
CA ALA A 39 -19.88 2.57 5.81
C ALA A 39 -20.70 2.46 7.11
N GLY A 40 -20.54 3.40 8.06
CA GLY A 40 -21.25 3.39 9.35
C GLY A 40 -20.75 2.32 10.34
N LEU A 41 -19.61 1.70 10.05
CA LEU A 41 -19.00 0.65 10.88
C LEU A 41 -17.96 1.26 11.85
N PRO A 42 -17.67 0.58 12.98
CA PRO A 42 -16.56 0.97 13.85
C PRO A 42 -15.24 1.01 13.05
N PRO A 43 -14.37 2.03 13.24
CA PRO A 43 -13.12 2.19 12.49
C PRO A 43 -12.19 0.96 12.53
N VAL A 44 -12.25 0.19 13.62
CA VAL A 44 -11.49 -1.05 13.83
C VAL A 44 -11.86 -2.12 12.79
N VAL A 45 -13.10 -2.10 12.26
CA VAL A 45 -13.54 -3.01 11.19
C VAL A 45 -12.79 -2.71 9.89
N GLY A 46 -12.41 -1.45 9.63
CA GLY A 46 -11.58 -1.08 8.49
C GLY A 46 -10.17 -1.66 8.53
N LEU A 47 -9.63 -1.86 9.74
CA LEU A 47 -8.34 -2.54 9.96
C LEU A 47 -8.45 -4.05 9.76
N TYR A 48 -9.53 -4.68 10.22
CA TYR A 48 -9.78 -6.10 9.94
C TYR A 48 -10.03 -6.35 8.43
N ALA A 49 -10.76 -5.44 7.78
CA ALA A 49 -11.05 -5.51 6.35
C ALA A 49 -9.84 -5.22 5.45
N SER A 50 -8.79 -4.54 5.94
CA SER A 50 -7.53 -4.36 5.19
C SER A 50 -6.54 -5.51 5.41
N MET A 51 -6.59 -6.19 6.56
CA MET A 51 -5.76 -7.38 6.85
C MET A 51 -6.28 -8.64 6.15
N LEU A 52 -7.61 -8.86 6.11
CA LEU A 52 -8.21 -10.06 5.52
C LEU A 52 -7.85 -10.27 4.04
N PRO A 53 -7.91 -9.27 3.15
CA PRO A 53 -7.52 -9.42 1.75
C PRO A 53 -6.03 -9.68 1.59
N LEU A 54 -5.16 -9.06 2.40
CA LEU A 54 -3.72 -9.32 2.35
C LEU A 54 -3.38 -10.77 2.73
N VAL A 55 -4.08 -11.33 3.72
CA VAL A 55 -3.88 -12.73 4.15
C VAL A 55 -4.54 -13.72 3.18
N LEU A 56 -5.70 -13.39 2.61
CA LEU A 56 -6.40 -14.26 1.65
C LEU A 56 -5.77 -14.24 0.25
N TYR A 57 -5.08 -13.15 -0.12
CA TYR A 57 -4.43 -13.02 -1.42
C TYR A 57 -3.00 -13.61 -1.45
N ALA A 58 -2.35 -13.75 -0.30
CA ALA A 58 -1.01 -14.38 -0.18
C ALA A 58 -1.07 -15.90 -0.39
#